data_AF-A0A0F9ATS9-F1
#
_entry.id   AF-A0A0F9ATS9-F1
#
_cell.length_a   1.000
_cell.length_b   1.000
_cell.length_c   1.000
_cell.angle_alpha   90.00
_cell.angle_beta   90.00
_cell.angle_gamma   90.00
#
_symmetry.space_group_name_H-M   'P 1'
#
loop_
_entity.id
_entity.type
_entity.pdbx_description
1 polymer ?
#
loop_
_entity_poly.entity_id
_entity_poly.type
_entity_poly.pdbx_seq_one_letter_code
_entity_poly.pdbx_strand_id
1 'polypeptide(L)'
;PIIRIPNSHNHDALGDHVQSLNHAINELFNLMLDGGIASVWGIKQLRLDKLTEPSQASGGIAQGTTLLISEDTPAGVKVLETVTEGEVPSDTMAVFEMLVREFNAAVLANEISLGQLPPKQVLATEVVAAQQSQAVTLDSITSDLEVGLIGKTIRKSWLTILQNADDLSSEQVVGAIGPRAALALLRLSPPERFALFATRCQFKVSGLSSTLSRVRDFQKYMALMQAVSINPLLMQAFAKRFSADKTIRWLMKSLNIDPEQMEKSPEELARLGQDMREMADVFSRLAGPGSRTGGSGPGAEETGEPALPAEINQAANPMTGMVG
;
A
#
# COMPACT_ATOMS: atom_id res chain seq x y z
N PRO A 1 -13.49 -18.85 -0.10
CA PRO A 1 -13.01 -18.53 -1.47
C PRO A 1 -12.69 -17.06 -1.53
N ILE A 2 -11.57 -16.68 -2.15
CA ILE A 2 -11.08 -15.29 -2.17
C ILE A 2 -11.81 -14.49 -3.27
N ILE A 3 -11.99 -15.07 -4.47
CA ILE A 3 -12.78 -14.45 -5.55
C ILE A 3 -13.96 -15.37 -5.90
N ARG A 4 -15.20 -14.88 -5.75
CA ARG A 4 -16.40 -15.70 -5.96
C ARG A 4 -16.89 -15.62 -7.40
N ILE A 5 -16.87 -16.75 -8.09
CA ILE A 5 -17.59 -16.95 -9.35
C ILE A 5 -19.03 -17.40 -9.04
N PRO A 6 -20.07 -16.67 -9.50
CA PRO A 6 -21.46 -17.07 -9.30
C PRO A 6 -21.73 -18.46 -9.87
N ASN A 7 -22.49 -19.28 -9.14
CA ASN A 7 -22.92 -20.62 -9.55
C ASN A 7 -21.79 -21.65 -9.79
N SER A 8 -20.55 -21.36 -9.40
CA SER A 8 -19.44 -22.32 -9.48
C SER A 8 -19.10 -22.92 -8.11
N HIS A 9 -18.68 -24.19 -8.09
CA HIS A 9 -18.12 -24.85 -6.90
C HIS A 9 -16.66 -24.45 -6.67
N ASN A 10 -15.93 -24.23 -7.76
CA ASN A 10 -14.55 -23.78 -7.75
C ASN A 10 -14.51 -22.27 -7.98
N HIS A 11 -13.68 -21.62 -7.19
CA HIS A 11 -13.57 -20.17 -7.13
C HIS A 11 -12.17 -19.76 -7.57
N ASP A 12 -12.05 -18.57 -8.14
CA ASP A 12 -10.78 -18.09 -8.71
C ASP A 12 -9.78 -17.74 -7.59
N ALA A 13 -8.51 -18.00 -7.85
CA ALA A 13 -7.42 -17.47 -7.03
C ALA A 13 -7.00 -16.09 -7.55
N LEU A 14 -6.42 -15.28 -6.66
CA LEU A 14 -5.90 -13.96 -7.03
C LEU A 14 -4.84 -14.06 -8.15
N GLY A 15 -4.05 -15.13 -8.15
CA GLY A 15 -2.99 -15.36 -9.13
C GLY A 15 -3.46 -15.88 -10.49
N ASP A 16 -4.70 -16.38 -10.61
CA ASP A 16 -5.19 -16.97 -11.86
C ASP A 16 -5.37 -15.88 -12.94
N HIS A 17 -5.74 -14.66 -12.55
CA HIS A 17 -5.82 -13.50 -13.43
C HIS A 17 -4.47 -13.03 -13.97
N VAL A 18 -3.39 -13.32 -13.24
CA VAL A 18 -2.03 -12.83 -13.54
C VAL A 18 -1.24 -13.85 -14.37
N GLN A 19 -1.69 -15.11 -14.42
CA GLN A 19 -0.95 -16.20 -15.04
C GLN A 19 -0.64 -15.92 -16.52
N SER A 20 -1.59 -15.40 -17.29
CA SER A 20 -1.39 -15.07 -18.72
C SER A 20 -0.35 -13.96 -18.92
N LEU A 21 -0.39 -12.92 -18.07
CA LEU A 21 0.61 -11.85 -18.08
C LEU A 21 1.99 -12.38 -17.71
N ASN A 22 2.09 -13.26 -16.71
CA ASN A 22 3.36 -13.87 -16.33
C ASN A 22 3.95 -14.72 -17.47
N HIS A 23 3.12 -15.52 -18.16
CA HIS A 23 3.57 -16.27 -19.33
C HIS A 23 4.08 -15.34 -20.44
N ALA A 24 3.34 -14.27 -20.75
CA ALA A 24 3.74 -13.29 -21.76
C ALA A 24 5.05 -12.57 -21.39
N ILE A 25 5.24 -12.19 -20.11
CA ILE A 25 6.48 -11.58 -19.62
C ILE A 25 7.65 -12.56 -19.77
N ASN A 26 7.47 -13.82 -19.40
CA ASN A 26 8.53 -14.83 -19.50
C ASN A 26 8.89 -15.12 -20.96
N GLU A 27 7.90 -15.23 -21.85
CA GLU A 27 8.13 -15.41 -23.29
C GLU A 27 8.88 -14.22 -23.89
N LEU A 28 8.45 -12.99 -23.57
CA LEU A 28 9.09 -11.78 -24.06
C LEU A 28 10.52 -11.63 -23.53
N PHE A 29 10.73 -11.94 -22.25
CA PHE A 29 12.05 -11.94 -21.62
C PHE A 29 13.00 -12.94 -22.29
N ASN A 30 12.52 -14.16 -22.58
CA ASN A 30 13.32 -15.15 -23.28
C ASN A 30 13.70 -14.68 -24.69
N LEU A 31 12.77 -14.10 -25.45
CA LEU A 31 13.05 -13.54 -26.77
C LEU A 31 14.05 -12.37 -26.71
N MET A 32 13.96 -11.53 -25.68
CA MET A 32 14.92 -10.44 -25.45
C MET A 32 16.31 -10.97 -25.10
N LEU A 33 16.41 -12.02 -24.29
CA LEU A 33 17.68 -12.68 -24.01
C LEU A 33 18.27 -13.31 -25.26
N ASP A 34 17.45 -14.02 -26.05
CA ASP A 34 17.89 -14.65 -27.29
C ASP A 34 18.35 -13.60 -28.30
N GLY A 35 17.62 -12.50 -28.45
CA GLY A 35 18.04 -11.35 -29.25
C GLY A 35 19.34 -10.74 -28.73
N GLY A 36 19.45 -10.54 -27.42
CA GLY A 36 20.69 -10.06 -26.77
C GLY A 36 21.89 -10.95 -27.11
N ILE A 37 21.76 -12.26 -26.95
CA ILE A 37 22.80 -13.24 -27.29
C ILE A 37 23.10 -13.20 -28.79
N ALA A 38 22.09 -13.19 -29.65
CA ALA A 38 22.26 -13.10 -31.10
C ALA A 38 22.98 -11.81 -31.53
N SER A 39 22.70 -10.68 -30.87
CA SER A 39 23.39 -9.39 -31.14
C SER A 39 24.86 -9.41 -30.74
N VAL A 40 25.20 -10.06 -29.63
CA VAL A 40 26.59 -10.14 -29.12
C VAL A 40 27.42 -11.09 -29.95
N TRP A 41 26.87 -12.25 -30.32
CA TRP A 41 27.60 -13.28 -31.06
C TRP A 41 27.63 -13.00 -32.55
N GLY A 42 26.51 -12.46 -33.09
CA GLY A 42 26.31 -12.15 -34.49
C GLY A 42 26.36 -13.38 -35.39
N ILE A 43 25.60 -13.38 -36.48
CA ILE A 43 25.77 -14.41 -37.51
C ILE A 43 26.95 -13.98 -38.37
N LYS A 44 28.01 -14.79 -38.44
CA LYS A 44 29.18 -14.48 -39.27
C LYS A 44 29.04 -15.13 -40.64
N GLN A 45 29.03 -14.32 -41.69
CA GLN A 45 29.11 -14.78 -43.06
C GLN A 45 30.56 -14.74 -43.53
N LEU A 46 31.05 -15.88 -44.01
CA LEU A 46 32.39 -16.04 -44.55
C LEU A 46 32.32 -16.35 -46.05
N ARG A 47 33.06 -15.60 -46.86
CA ARG A 47 33.22 -15.86 -48.29
C ARG A 47 34.42 -16.77 -48.53
N LEU A 48 34.19 -18.07 -48.61
CA LEU A 48 35.23 -19.10 -48.75
C LEU A 48 36.06 -18.95 -50.04
N ASP A 49 35.48 -18.40 -51.10
CA ASP A 49 36.12 -18.17 -52.40
C ASP A 49 37.20 -17.08 -52.36
N LYS A 50 37.27 -16.29 -51.27
CA LYS A 50 38.23 -15.20 -51.09
C LYS A 50 39.37 -15.52 -50.13
N LEU A 51 39.37 -16.71 -49.53
CA LEU A 51 40.46 -17.16 -48.68
C LEU A 51 41.59 -17.74 -49.51
N THR A 52 42.84 -17.52 -49.09
CA THR A 52 44.01 -18.15 -49.73
C THR A 52 43.94 -19.67 -49.61
N GLU A 53 43.39 -20.18 -48.49
CA GLU A 53 43.22 -21.60 -48.27
C GLU A 53 41.89 -21.88 -47.54
N PRO A 54 40.96 -22.66 -48.13
CA PRO A 54 39.67 -22.98 -47.51
C PRO A 54 39.78 -23.77 -46.19
N SER A 55 40.91 -24.46 -45.97
CA SER A 55 41.18 -25.24 -44.76
C SER A 55 41.24 -24.38 -43.49
N GLN A 56 41.53 -23.08 -43.61
CA GLN A 56 41.61 -22.12 -42.50
C GLN A 56 40.27 -21.95 -41.75
N ALA A 57 39.15 -22.29 -42.39
CA ALA A 57 37.81 -22.20 -41.80
C ALA A 57 37.26 -23.55 -41.30
N SER A 58 37.98 -24.65 -41.52
CA SER A 58 37.48 -26.02 -41.29
C SER A 58 37.22 -26.36 -39.81
N GLY A 59 37.88 -25.67 -38.88
CA GLY A 59 37.69 -25.81 -37.43
C GLY A 59 36.87 -24.70 -36.77
N GLY A 60 36.28 -23.81 -37.57
CA GLY A 60 35.71 -22.54 -37.09
C GLY A 60 36.77 -21.45 -36.91
N ILE A 61 36.33 -20.20 -36.85
CA ILE A 61 37.19 -19.02 -36.75
C ILE A 61 37.02 -18.42 -35.36
N ALA A 62 38.05 -18.49 -34.53
CA ALA A 62 38.04 -17.92 -33.20
C ALA A 62 38.04 -16.38 -33.24
N GLN A 63 37.58 -15.75 -32.16
CA GLN A 63 37.60 -14.30 -32.05
C GLN A 63 39.05 -13.80 -32.02
N GLY A 64 39.40 -12.87 -32.92
CA GLY A 64 40.75 -12.33 -33.05
C GLY A 64 41.68 -13.12 -34.00
N THR A 65 41.20 -14.16 -34.67
CA THR A 65 41.99 -14.87 -35.70
C THR A 65 42.17 -14.01 -36.96
N THR A 66 43.41 -13.87 -37.41
CA THR A 66 43.74 -13.23 -38.70
C THR A 66 43.53 -14.22 -39.84
N LEU A 67 42.77 -13.85 -40.86
CA LEU A 67 42.53 -14.66 -42.06
C LEU A 67 43.44 -14.19 -43.20
N LEU A 68 44.00 -15.14 -43.95
CA LEU A 68 44.78 -14.82 -45.15
C LEU A 68 43.83 -14.69 -46.35
N ILE A 69 43.89 -13.54 -47.00
CA ILE A 69 43.01 -13.17 -48.11
C ILE A 69 43.79 -13.41 -49.41
N SER A 70 43.12 -13.93 -50.44
CA SER A 70 43.72 -14.12 -51.76
C SER A 70 44.06 -12.78 -52.43
N GLU A 71 45.19 -12.71 -53.12
CA GLU A 71 45.68 -11.51 -53.83
C GLU A 71 44.71 -11.02 -54.91
N ASP A 72 43.86 -11.89 -55.44
CA ASP A 72 42.84 -11.57 -56.45
C ASP A 72 41.61 -10.82 -55.88
N THR A 73 41.58 -10.55 -54.57
CA THR A 73 40.43 -9.90 -53.92
C THR A 73 40.47 -8.39 -54.13
N PRO A 74 39.43 -7.77 -54.72
CA PRO A 74 39.38 -6.32 -54.91
C PRO A 74 39.49 -5.57 -53.57
N ALA A 75 40.22 -4.45 -53.57
CA ALA A 75 40.40 -3.63 -52.38
C ALA A 75 39.04 -3.16 -51.82
N GLY A 76 38.82 -3.39 -50.51
CA GLY A 76 37.61 -2.97 -49.80
C GLY A 76 36.52 -4.05 -49.65
N VAL A 77 36.69 -5.25 -50.20
CA VAL A 77 35.75 -6.36 -50.00
C VAL A 77 35.96 -7.00 -48.63
N LYS A 78 34.90 -7.04 -47.80
CA LYS A 78 34.91 -7.77 -46.53
C LYS A 78 34.80 -9.28 -46.79
N VAL A 79 35.77 -10.05 -46.29
CA VAL A 79 35.81 -11.53 -46.41
C VAL A 79 35.02 -12.20 -45.29
N LEU A 80 35.04 -11.58 -44.11
CA LEU A 80 34.23 -11.94 -42.95
C LEU A 80 33.35 -10.74 -42.61
N GLU A 81 32.05 -10.95 -42.60
CA GLU A 81 31.07 -9.95 -42.21
C GLU A 81 30.17 -10.52 -41.13
N THR A 82 29.92 -9.72 -40.10
CA THR A 82 28.85 -10.03 -39.15
C THR A 82 27.55 -9.53 -39.77
N VAL A 83 26.66 -10.45 -40.10
CA VAL A 83 25.27 -10.18 -40.44
C VAL A 83 24.53 -10.04 -39.12
N THR A 84 24.14 -8.82 -38.79
CA THR A 84 23.42 -8.52 -37.55
C THR A 84 21.94 -8.92 -37.73
N GLU A 85 21.61 -10.15 -37.40
CA GLU A 85 20.23 -10.61 -37.22
C GLU A 85 20.04 -10.85 -35.73
N GLY A 86 19.42 -9.91 -35.01
CA GLY A 86 19.17 -10.08 -33.57
C GLY A 86 19.18 -8.82 -32.72
N GLU A 87 19.08 -7.61 -33.28
CA GLU A 87 18.90 -6.44 -32.42
C GLU A 87 17.55 -6.51 -31.71
N VAL A 88 17.58 -6.40 -30.38
CA VAL A 88 16.36 -6.28 -29.57
C VAL A 88 15.73 -4.91 -29.90
N PRO A 89 14.53 -4.86 -30.50
CA PRO A 89 13.90 -3.59 -30.82
C PRO A 89 13.63 -2.79 -29.54
N SER A 90 13.84 -1.47 -29.58
CA SER A 90 13.50 -0.57 -28.46
C SER A 90 12.03 -0.70 -28.04
N ASP A 91 11.17 -0.99 -29.00
CA ASP A 91 9.73 -1.17 -28.76
C ASP A 91 9.44 -2.42 -27.92
N THR A 92 10.30 -3.44 -27.99
CA THR A 92 10.17 -4.67 -27.18
C THR A 92 10.42 -4.36 -25.70
N MET A 93 11.39 -3.50 -25.40
CA MET A 93 11.63 -3.01 -24.03
C MET A 93 10.42 -2.23 -23.50
N ALA A 94 9.83 -1.36 -24.33
CA ALA A 94 8.65 -0.59 -23.94
C ALA A 94 7.43 -1.49 -23.66
N VAL A 95 7.22 -2.54 -24.48
CA VAL A 95 6.16 -3.54 -24.25
C VAL A 95 6.44 -4.36 -22.99
N PHE A 96 7.69 -4.74 -22.74
CA PHE A 96 8.09 -5.45 -21.52
C PHE A 96 7.79 -4.62 -20.26
N GLU A 97 8.20 -3.35 -20.23
CA GLU A 97 7.90 -2.45 -19.11
C GLU A 97 6.39 -2.24 -18.92
N MET A 98 5.62 -2.15 -20.02
CA MET A 98 4.16 -2.07 -19.96
C MET A 98 3.54 -3.33 -19.33
N LEU A 99 3.97 -4.51 -19.76
CA LEU A 99 3.48 -5.79 -19.20
C LEU A 99 3.86 -5.95 -17.72
N VAL A 100 5.07 -5.56 -17.33
CA VAL A 100 5.51 -5.59 -15.93
C VAL A 100 4.65 -4.65 -15.07
N ARG A 101 4.34 -3.45 -15.56
CA ARG A 101 3.46 -2.52 -14.85
C ARG A 101 2.04 -3.09 -14.68
N GLU A 102 1.49 -3.69 -15.73
CA GLU A 102 0.17 -4.32 -15.69
C GLU A 102 0.16 -5.53 -14.73
N PHE A 103 1.22 -6.34 -14.75
CA PHE A 103 1.42 -7.44 -13.82
C PHE A 103 1.46 -6.95 -12.36
N ASN A 104 2.24 -5.90 -12.07
CA ASN A 104 2.32 -5.32 -10.72
C ASN A 104 0.95 -4.84 -10.25
N ALA A 105 0.22 -4.13 -11.11
CA ALA A 105 -1.14 -3.68 -10.83
C ALA A 105 -2.09 -4.86 -10.54
N ALA A 106 -2.02 -5.92 -11.34
CA ALA A 106 -2.88 -7.11 -11.21
C ALA A 106 -2.56 -7.95 -9.97
N VAL A 107 -1.30 -8.00 -9.52
CA VAL A 107 -0.89 -8.68 -8.27
C VAL A 107 -1.23 -7.85 -7.02
N LEU A 108 -1.82 -6.66 -7.19
CA LEU A 108 -2.03 -5.68 -6.12
C LEU A 108 -0.71 -5.24 -5.47
N ALA A 109 0.41 -5.36 -6.19
CA ALA A 109 1.72 -4.89 -5.79
C ALA A 109 1.91 -3.45 -6.26
N ASN A 110 2.08 -2.52 -5.33
CA ASN A 110 2.17 -1.11 -5.66
C ASN A 110 3.65 -0.70 -5.81
N GLU A 111 4.05 -0.19 -6.98
CA GLU A 111 5.40 0.31 -7.27
C GLU A 111 5.81 1.42 -6.28
N ILE A 112 4.82 2.21 -5.82
CA ILE A 112 5.01 3.26 -4.80
C ILE A 112 5.30 2.67 -3.42
N SER A 113 4.70 1.52 -3.07
CA SER A 113 5.03 0.83 -1.80
C SER A 113 6.40 0.15 -1.86
N LEU A 114 6.86 -0.18 -3.07
CA LEU A 114 8.19 -0.72 -3.35
C LEU A 114 9.25 0.39 -3.52
N GLY A 115 8.89 1.66 -3.29
CA GLY A 115 9.82 2.79 -3.33
C GLY A 115 10.21 3.27 -4.73
N GLN A 116 9.59 2.73 -5.78
CA GLN A 116 9.76 3.21 -7.15
C GLN A 116 8.75 4.33 -7.41
N LEU A 117 9.19 5.58 -7.23
CA LEU A 117 8.42 6.73 -7.66
C LEU A 117 8.45 6.81 -9.20
N PRO A 118 7.30 7.06 -9.86
CA PRO A 118 7.27 7.21 -11.31
C PRO A 118 8.19 8.36 -11.78
N PRO A 119 8.87 8.23 -12.93
CA PRO A 119 9.79 9.26 -13.43
C PRO A 119 9.09 10.53 -13.93
N LYS A 120 7.77 10.48 -14.16
CA LYS A 120 6.94 11.67 -14.38
C LYS A 120 6.42 12.17 -13.04
N GLN A 121 6.39 13.49 -12.84
CA GLN A 121 5.59 14.15 -11.80
C GLN A 121 4.12 13.80 -12.02
N VAL A 122 3.69 12.63 -11.55
CA VAL A 122 2.29 12.25 -11.54
C VAL A 122 1.62 13.18 -10.55
N LEU A 123 0.53 13.82 -10.96
CA LEU A 123 -0.26 14.62 -10.03
C LEU A 123 -0.61 13.74 -8.83
N ALA A 124 -0.41 14.26 -7.63
CA ALA A 124 -0.70 13.55 -6.38
C ALA A 124 -2.11 12.92 -6.35
N THR A 125 -3.06 13.47 -7.09
CA THR A 125 -4.41 12.92 -7.27
C THR A 125 -4.47 11.57 -7.98
N GLU A 126 -3.61 11.29 -8.95
CA GLU A 126 -3.60 9.99 -9.66
C GLU A 126 -3.06 8.87 -8.76
N VAL A 127 -2.03 9.19 -7.98
CA VAL A 127 -1.47 8.28 -6.95
C VAL A 127 -2.51 7.94 -5.89
N VAL A 128 -3.26 8.96 -5.41
CA VAL A 128 -4.32 8.75 -4.43
C VAL A 128 -5.46 7.91 -5.00
N ALA A 129 -5.83 8.11 -6.27
CA ALA A 129 -6.87 7.31 -6.92
C ALA A 129 -6.46 5.83 -7.09
N ALA A 130 -5.22 5.58 -7.51
CA ALA A 130 -4.68 4.23 -7.63
C ALA A 130 -4.62 3.49 -6.27
N GLN A 131 -4.17 4.18 -5.21
CA GLN A 131 -4.18 3.63 -3.84
C GLN A 131 -5.60 3.34 -3.35
N GLN A 132 -6.57 4.22 -3.62
CA GLN A 132 -7.96 4.00 -3.23
C GLN A 132 -8.57 2.78 -3.93
N SER A 133 -8.32 2.59 -5.22
CA SER A 133 -8.81 1.43 -5.97
C SER A 133 -8.32 0.11 -5.38
N GLN A 134 -7.03 0.03 -5.03
CA GLN A 134 -6.45 -1.16 -4.40
C GLN A 134 -7.00 -1.41 -2.99
N ALA A 135 -7.17 -0.36 -2.20
CA ALA A 135 -7.76 -0.46 -0.87
C ALA A 135 -9.17 -1.06 -0.93
N VAL A 136 -9.99 -0.66 -1.92
CA VAL A 136 -11.34 -1.22 -2.12
C VAL A 136 -11.30 -2.73 -2.40
N THR A 137 -10.36 -3.20 -3.22
CA THR A 137 -10.20 -4.64 -3.50
C THR A 137 -9.77 -5.42 -2.26
N LEU A 138 -8.78 -4.92 -1.51
CA LEU A 138 -8.34 -5.52 -0.25
C LEU A 138 -9.43 -5.53 0.82
N ASP A 139 -10.25 -4.48 0.88
CA ASP A 139 -11.39 -4.38 1.80
C ASP A 139 -12.45 -5.45 1.49
N SER A 140 -12.71 -5.68 0.20
CA SER A 140 -13.64 -6.74 -0.24
C SER A 140 -13.12 -8.12 0.14
N ILE A 141 -11.84 -8.40 -0.12
CA ILE A 141 -11.19 -9.67 0.24
C ILE A 141 -11.25 -9.90 1.76
N THR A 142 -10.95 -8.86 2.53
CA THR A 142 -11.00 -8.89 4.00
C THR A 142 -12.39 -9.21 4.50
N SER A 143 -13.42 -8.52 3.98
CA SER A 143 -14.82 -8.75 4.34
C SER A 143 -15.24 -10.20 4.03
N ASP A 144 -14.83 -10.71 2.86
CA ASP A 144 -15.10 -12.09 2.46
C ASP A 144 -14.38 -13.12 3.35
N LEU A 145 -13.17 -12.83 3.82
CA LEU A 145 -12.46 -13.67 4.78
C LEU A 145 -13.14 -13.64 6.15
N GLU A 146 -13.52 -12.46 6.65
CA GLU A 146 -14.18 -12.29 7.94
C GLU A 146 -15.52 -13.06 8.00
N VAL A 147 -16.37 -12.90 6.98
CA VAL A 147 -17.70 -13.54 6.94
C VAL A 147 -17.62 -14.99 6.46
N GLY A 148 -16.85 -15.24 5.40
CA GLY A 148 -16.83 -16.50 4.68
C GLY A 148 -16.00 -17.58 5.37
N LEU A 149 -14.88 -17.21 5.98
CA LEU A 149 -13.95 -18.13 6.62
C LEU A 149 -14.01 -18.01 8.14
N ILE A 150 -13.63 -16.86 8.69
CA ILE A 150 -13.41 -16.68 10.15
C ILE A 150 -14.73 -16.87 10.91
N GLY A 151 -15.80 -16.20 10.50
CA GLY A 151 -17.12 -16.32 11.13
C GLY A 151 -17.66 -17.74 11.10
N LYS A 152 -17.48 -18.46 9.99
CA LYS A 152 -17.88 -19.88 9.88
C LYS A 152 -17.03 -20.79 10.75
N THR A 153 -15.72 -20.56 10.80
CA THR A 153 -14.80 -21.33 11.65
C THR A 153 -15.12 -21.13 13.12
N ILE A 154 -15.29 -19.89 13.58
CA ILE A 154 -15.68 -19.60 14.96
C ILE A 154 -17.02 -20.25 15.29
N ARG A 155 -18.01 -20.19 14.39
CA ARG A 155 -19.29 -20.87 14.57
C ARG A 155 -19.12 -22.38 14.70
N LYS A 156 -18.31 -23.01 13.85
CA LYS A 156 -18.04 -24.45 13.94
C LYS A 156 -17.32 -24.81 15.24
N SER A 157 -16.27 -24.07 15.60
CA SER A 157 -15.54 -24.25 16.86
C SER A 157 -16.48 -24.12 18.07
N TRP A 158 -17.37 -23.12 18.07
CA TRP A 158 -18.38 -22.95 19.11
C TRP A 158 -19.32 -24.16 19.20
N LEU A 159 -19.83 -24.65 18.08
CA LEU A 159 -20.69 -25.84 18.07
C LEU A 159 -19.94 -27.09 18.56
N THR A 160 -18.67 -27.26 18.18
CA THR A 160 -17.83 -28.38 18.66
C THR A 160 -17.55 -28.29 20.16
N ILE A 161 -17.29 -27.08 20.68
CA ILE A 161 -17.13 -26.85 22.12
C ILE A 161 -18.43 -27.22 22.85
N LEU A 162 -19.58 -26.76 22.35
CA LEU A 162 -20.88 -27.07 22.94
C LEU A 162 -21.23 -28.56 22.90
N GLN A 163 -20.83 -29.29 21.85
CA GLN A 163 -21.03 -30.73 21.76
C GLN A 163 -20.29 -31.50 22.85
N ASN A 164 -19.15 -30.98 23.32
CA ASN A 164 -18.30 -31.61 24.35
C ASN A 164 -18.33 -30.83 25.68
N ALA A 165 -19.32 -29.95 25.87
CA ALA A 165 -19.46 -29.12 27.06
C ALA A 165 -20.11 -29.91 28.21
N ASP A 166 -19.40 -30.91 28.71
CA ASP A 166 -19.84 -31.74 29.83
C ASP A 166 -19.48 -31.12 31.19
N ASP A 167 -18.37 -30.39 31.28
CA ASP A 167 -17.89 -29.74 32.52
C ASP A 167 -18.28 -28.26 32.63
N LEU A 168 -19.59 -28.00 32.64
CA LEU A 168 -20.15 -26.66 32.89
C LEU A 168 -20.14 -26.27 34.39
N SER A 169 -19.76 -27.21 35.26
CA SER A 169 -19.62 -27.01 36.71
C SER A 169 -18.28 -26.39 37.12
N SER A 170 -17.31 -26.34 36.21
CA SER A 170 -15.99 -25.77 36.50
C SER A 170 -16.08 -24.32 36.98
N GLU A 171 -15.25 -23.99 37.98
CA GLU A 171 -15.22 -22.66 38.61
C GLU A 171 -14.96 -21.55 37.59
N GLN A 172 -14.18 -21.84 36.54
CA GLN A 172 -13.89 -20.92 35.45
C GLN A 172 -15.13 -20.57 34.61
N VAL A 173 -15.98 -21.56 34.31
CA VAL A 173 -17.24 -21.34 33.58
C VAL A 173 -18.19 -20.55 34.48
N VAL A 174 -18.36 -20.97 35.73
CA VAL A 174 -19.23 -20.27 36.70
C VAL A 174 -18.79 -18.83 36.91
N GLY A 175 -17.49 -18.55 36.95
CA GLY A 175 -16.93 -17.20 37.03
C GLY A 175 -17.22 -16.35 35.80
N ALA A 176 -17.21 -16.94 34.60
CA ALA A 176 -17.42 -16.21 33.35
C ALA A 176 -18.89 -15.85 33.07
N ILE A 177 -19.83 -16.77 33.31
CA ILE A 177 -21.27 -16.55 33.01
C ILE A 177 -22.09 -16.12 34.24
N GLY A 178 -21.52 -16.28 35.43
CA GLY A 178 -22.17 -16.03 36.70
C GLY A 178 -22.99 -17.22 37.22
N PRO A 179 -23.17 -17.31 38.56
CA PRO A 179 -23.73 -18.50 39.21
C PRO A 179 -25.20 -18.79 38.87
N ARG A 180 -26.01 -17.75 38.61
CA ARG A 180 -27.43 -17.93 38.21
C ARG A 180 -27.57 -18.54 36.82
N ALA A 181 -26.73 -18.10 35.88
CA ALA A 181 -26.73 -18.64 34.52
C ALA A 181 -26.19 -20.09 34.52
N ALA A 182 -25.13 -20.35 35.27
CA ALA A 182 -24.57 -21.70 35.41
C ALA A 182 -25.60 -22.69 35.98
N LEU A 183 -26.33 -22.34 37.05
CA LEU A 183 -27.39 -23.18 37.60
C LEU A 183 -28.55 -23.41 36.63
N ALA A 184 -28.94 -22.40 35.85
CA ALA A 184 -29.96 -22.56 34.83
C ALA A 184 -29.52 -23.52 33.72
N LEU A 185 -28.24 -23.49 33.33
CA LEU A 185 -27.67 -24.38 32.33
C LEU A 185 -27.48 -25.80 32.86
N LEU A 186 -27.10 -25.99 34.13
CA LEU A 186 -26.97 -27.31 34.75
C LEU A 186 -28.31 -28.07 34.82
N ARG A 187 -29.43 -27.36 34.85
CA ARG A 187 -30.79 -27.95 34.85
C ARG A 187 -31.25 -28.44 33.48
N LEU A 188 -30.59 -28.03 32.41
CA LEU A 188 -30.92 -28.43 31.05
C LEU A 188 -30.12 -29.69 30.68
N SER A 189 -30.77 -30.61 29.96
CA SER A 189 -30.07 -31.75 29.39
C SER A 189 -29.05 -31.31 28.31
N PRO A 190 -27.96 -32.06 28.08
CA PRO A 190 -26.99 -31.73 27.02
C PRO A 190 -27.60 -31.38 25.65
N PRO A 191 -28.60 -32.10 25.11
CA PRO A 191 -29.22 -31.74 23.82
C PRO A 191 -30.04 -30.45 23.89
N GLU A 192 -30.71 -30.16 25.00
CA GLU A 192 -31.44 -28.90 25.18
C GLU A 192 -30.50 -27.70 25.29
N ARG A 193 -29.35 -27.88 25.97
CA ARG A 193 -28.29 -26.87 26.03
C ARG A 193 -27.75 -26.57 24.63
N PHE A 194 -27.45 -27.61 23.86
CA PHE A 194 -26.97 -27.47 22.49
C PHE A 194 -28.01 -26.73 21.64
N ALA A 195 -29.29 -27.11 21.69
CA ALA A 195 -30.34 -26.46 20.93
C ALA A 195 -30.49 -24.97 21.27
N LEU A 196 -30.40 -24.62 22.57
CA LEU A 196 -30.51 -23.24 23.05
C LEU A 196 -29.39 -22.35 22.50
N PHE A 197 -28.14 -22.81 22.54
CA PHE A 197 -26.99 -22.02 22.12
C PHE A 197 -26.69 -22.10 20.62
N ALA A 198 -26.98 -23.21 19.95
CA ALA A 198 -26.74 -23.38 18.51
C ALA A 198 -27.62 -22.45 17.67
N THR A 199 -28.85 -22.18 18.13
CA THR A 199 -29.82 -21.33 17.41
C THR A 199 -29.75 -19.86 17.82
N ARG A 200 -29.55 -19.57 19.11
CA ARG A 200 -29.62 -18.19 19.62
C ARG A 200 -28.28 -17.45 19.62
N CYS A 201 -27.16 -18.15 19.48
CA CYS A 201 -25.84 -17.51 19.41
C CYS A 201 -25.47 -17.17 17.95
N GLN A 202 -25.17 -15.90 17.71
CA GLN A 202 -24.63 -15.40 16.45
C GLN A 202 -23.30 -14.70 16.73
N PHE A 203 -22.29 -15.02 15.92
CA PHE A 203 -20.99 -14.38 15.99
C PHE A 203 -20.92 -13.31 14.91
N LYS A 204 -20.58 -12.09 15.31
CA LYS A 204 -20.19 -11.03 14.40
C LYS A 204 -18.68 -10.87 14.50
N VAL A 205 -17.98 -11.15 13.42
CA VAL A 205 -16.54 -10.92 13.31
C VAL A 205 -16.35 -9.58 12.64
N SER A 206 -15.50 -8.73 13.22
CA SER A 206 -15.10 -7.46 12.65
C SER A 206 -13.66 -7.21 13.08
N GLY A 207 -12.72 -7.32 12.16
CA GLY A 207 -11.30 -7.15 12.41
C GLY A 207 -10.77 -5.94 11.65
N LEU A 208 -10.20 -6.19 10.47
CA LEU A 208 -9.67 -5.15 9.60
C LEU A 208 -10.78 -4.24 9.08
N SER A 209 -11.97 -4.79 8.78
CA SER A 209 -13.09 -3.98 8.29
C SER A 209 -13.56 -2.93 9.31
N SER A 210 -13.46 -3.20 10.61
CA SER A 210 -13.78 -2.19 11.64
C SER A 210 -12.74 -1.09 11.72
N THR A 211 -11.45 -1.42 11.58
CA THR A 211 -10.37 -0.42 11.56
C THR A 211 -10.49 0.48 10.33
N LEU A 212 -10.75 -0.12 9.16
CA LEU A 212 -10.98 0.62 7.92
C LEU A 212 -12.23 1.49 7.96
N SER A 213 -13.32 1.00 8.53
CA SER A 213 -14.53 1.82 8.75
C SER A 213 -14.22 3.03 9.62
N ARG A 214 -13.44 2.87 10.70
CA ARG A 214 -13.02 3.99 11.56
C ARG A 214 -12.17 5.00 10.80
N VAL A 215 -11.25 4.55 9.95
CA VAL A 215 -10.44 5.44 9.09
C VAL A 215 -11.33 6.24 8.13
N ARG A 216 -12.32 5.60 7.50
CA ARG A 216 -13.28 6.29 6.62
C ARG A 216 -14.13 7.31 7.40
N ASP A 217 -14.58 6.96 8.59
CA ASP A 217 -15.37 7.87 9.43
C ASP A 217 -14.53 9.06 9.91
N PHE A 218 -13.25 8.82 10.23
CA PHE A 218 -12.27 9.86 10.49
C PHE A 218 -12.07 10.80 9.29
N GLN A 219 -11.88 10.25 8.08
CA GLN A 219 -11.70 11.04 6.85
C GLN A 219 -12.93 11.91 6.55
N LYS A 220 -14.15 11.35 6.67
CA LYS A 220 -15.40 12.13 6.52
C LYS A 220 -15.48 13.27 7.52
N TYR A 221 -15.07 13.02 8.77
CA TYR A 221 -15.09 14.02 9.81
C TYR A 221 -14.06 15.12 9.57
N MET A 222 -12.84 14.77 9.13
CA MET A 222 -11.81 15.74 8.76
C MET A 222 -12.24 16.61 7.58
N ALA A 223 -12.86 16.02 6.55
CA ALA A 223 -13.41 16.75 5.42
C ALA A 223 -14.51 17.74 5.88
N LEU A 224 -15.37 17.33 6.81
CA LEU A 224 -16.37 18.21 7.43
C LEU A 224 -15.70 19.35 8.20
N MET A 225 -14.68 19.08 9.01
CA MET A 225 -13.96 20.12 9.77
C MET A 225 -13.24 21.10 8.85
N GLN A 226 -12.66 20.64 7.75
CA GLN A 226 -12.06 21.51 6.74
C GLN A 226 -13.11 22.40 6.07
N ALA A 227 -14.27 21.85 5.71
CA ALA A 227 -15.39 22.63 5.14
C ALA A 227 -15.94 23.67 6.14
N VAL A 228 -16.02 23.30 7.43
CA VAL A 228 -16.42 24.22 8.51
C VAL A 228 -15.37 25.32 8.71
N SER A 229 -14.07 24.99 8.62
CA SER A 229 -12.97 25.95 8.79
C SER A 229 -12.88 26.97 7.66
N ILE A 230 -13.21 26.57 6.43
CA ILE A 230 -13.16 27.45 5.25
C ILE A 230 -14.33 28.45 5.26
N ASN A 231 -15.47 28.07 5.85
CA ASN A 231 -16.67 28.90 5.88
C ASN A 231 -16.90 29.52 7.28
N PRO A 232 -16.66 30.84 7.47
CA PRO A 232 -16.81 31.50 8.77
C PRO A 232 -18.22 31.38 9.37
N LEU A 233 -19.26 31.31 8.54
CA LEU A 233 -20.65 31.16 8.98
C LEU A 233 -20.90 29.77 9.57
N LEU A 234 -20.35 28.72 8.93
CA LEU A 234 -20.40 27.36 9.45
C LEU A 234 -19.56 27.23 10.73
N MET A 235 -18.42 27.91 10.80
CA MET A 235 -17.59 27.92 12.01
C MET A 235 -18.33 28.53 13.21
N GLN A 236 -19.04 29.64 13.02
CA GLN A 236 -19.86 30.24 14.09
C GLN A 236 -21.03 29.33 14.50
N ALA A 237 -21.70 28.69 13.54
CA ALA A 237 -22.77 27.73 13.83
C ALA A 237 -22.25 26.47 14.55
N PHE A 238 -21.06 26.01 14.17
CA PHE A 238 -20.39 24.86 14.76
C PHE A 238 -19.94 25.16 16.19
N ALA A 239 -19.24 26.26 16.42
CA ALA A 239 -18.79 26.69 17.75
C ALA A 239 -19.96 26.93 18.73
N LYS A 240 -21.12 27.35 18.23
CA LYS A 240 -22.33 27.55 19.04
C LYS A 240 -23.01 26.24 19.47
N ARG A 241 -22.86 25.16 18.69
CA ARG A 241 -23.60 23.89 18.91
C ARG A 241 -22.72 22.72 19.34
N PHE A 242 -21.43 22.74 19.02
CA PHE A 242 -20.51 21.63 19.22
C PHE A 242 -19.31 22.07 20.06
N SER A 243 -18.86 21.17 20.93
CA SER A 243 -17.64 21.34 21.70
C SER A 243 -16.44 20.85 20.89
N ALA A 244 -15.45 21.74 20.69
CA ALA A 244 -14.18 21.39 20.06
C ALA A 244 -13.42 20.31 20.83
N ASP A 245 -13.50 20.32 22.15
CA ASP A 245 -12.85 19.34 23.02
C ASP A 245 -13.47 17.93 22.88
N LYS A 246 -14.81 17.81 22.90
CA LYS A 246 -15.49 16.52 22.65
C LYS A 246 -15.22 16.00 21.25
N THR A 247 -15.12 16.92 20.28
CA THR A 247 -14.77 16.63 18.90
C THR A 247 -13.38 15.99 18.80
N ILE A 248 -12.38 16.59 19.43
CA ILE A 248 -11.00 16.09 19.42
C ILE A 248 -10.90 14.74 20.13
N ARG A 249 -11.52 14.56 21.29
CA ARG A 249 -11.53 13.25 21.99
C ARG A 249 -12.18 12.16 21.16
N TRP A 250 -13.27 12.46 20.45
CA TRP A 250 -13.90 11.51 19.54
C TRP A 250 -12.98 11.16 18.36
N LEU A 251 -12.27 12.16 17.82
CA LEU A 251 -11.31 11.99 16.74
C LEU A 251 -10.13 11.07 17.14
N MET A 252 -9.60 11.28 18.35
CA MET A 252 -8.53 10.46 18.92
C MET A 252 -8.97 9.02 19.18
N LYS A 253 -10.17 8.83 19.77
CA LYS A 253 -10.76 7.49 19.96
C LYS A 253 -11.00 6.76 18.64
N SER A 254 -11.36 7.49 17.58
CA SER A 254 -11.57 6.93 16.24
C SER A 254 -10.26 6.40 15.64
N LEU A 255 -9.13 7.05 15.95
CA LEU A 255 -7.78 6.59 15.58
C LEU A 255 -7.18 5.57 16.55
N ASN A 256 -7.95 5.10 17.53
CA ASN A 256 -7.48 4.20 18.60
C ASN A 256 -6.32 4.80 19.42
N ILE A 257 -6.25 6.13 19.49
CA ILE A 257 -5.34 6.86 20.38
C ILE A 257 -6.12 7.10 21.67
N ASP A 258 -5.56 6.69 22.79
CA ASP A 258 -6.16 6.92 24.09
C ASP A 258 -6.05 8.40 24.45
N PRO A 259 -7.16 9.15 24.57
CA PRO A 259 -7.12 10.57 24.91
C PRO A 259 -6.47 10.81 26.28
N GLU A 260 -6.63 9.87 27.21
CA GLU A 260 -6.13 9.99 28.58
C GLU A 260 -4.59 9.98 28.63
N GLN A 261 -3.92 9.40 27.62
CA GLN A 261 -2.47 9.40 27.51
C GLN A 261 -1.90 10.70 26.92
N MET A 262 -2.75 11.54 26.31
CA MET A 262 -2.38 12.77 25.61
C MET A 262 -2.94 14.02 26.31
N GLU A 263 -3.88 13.85 27.23
CA GLU A 263 -4.35 14.92 28.10
C GLU A 263 -3.19 15.39 28.98
N LYS A 264 -2.89 16.69 28.90
CA LYS A 264 -1.88 17.31 29.76
C LYS A 264 -2.25 17.06 31.22
N SER A 265 -1.29 16.59 31.99
CA SER A 265 -1.48 16.39 33.42
C SER A 265 -1.87 17.71 34.11
N PRO A 266 -2.55 17.67 35.27
CA PRO A 266 -2.91 18.88 36.01
C PRO A 266 -1.70 19.77 36.33
N GLU A 267 -0.52 19.16 36.48
CA GLU A 267 0.75 19.84 36.72
C GLU A 267 1.28 20.55 35.45
N GLU A 268 1.17 19.92 34.29
CA GLU A 268 1.51 20.54 32.99
C GLU A 268 0.55 21.66 32.60
N LEU A 269 -0.73 21.54 32.98
CA LEU A 269 -1.73 22.58 32.75
C LEU A 269 -1.47 23.82 33.60
N ALA A 270 -0.99 23.64 34.83
CA ALA A 270 -0.57 24.71 35.72
C ALA A 270 0.71 25.41 35.22
N ARG A 271 1.66 24.63 34.69
CA ARG A 271 2.87 25.16 34.02
C ARG A 271 2.53 25.94 32.75
N LEU A 272 1.51 25.53 31.99
CA LEU A 272 1.10 26.26 30.78
C LEU A 272 0.71 27.72 31.05
N GLY A 273 0.10 27.99 32.21
CA GLY A 273 -0.24 29.35 32.64
C GLY A 273 0.99 30.18 33.05
N GLN A 274 2.06 29.53 33.50
CA GLN A 274 3.36 30.16 33.73
C GLN A 274 4.13 30.36 32.43
N ASP A 275 4.18 29.35 31.56
CA ASP A 275 4.85 29.40 30.26
C ASP A 275 4.21 30.46 29.34
N MET A 276 2.87 30.62 29.34
CA MET A 276 2.23 31.71 28.61
C MET A 276 2.60 33.09 29.16
N ARG A 277 2.81 33.22 30.47
CA ARG A 277 3.23 34.48 31.09
C ARG A 277 4.69 34.78 30.80
N GLU A 278 5.56 33.77 30.85
CA GLU A 278 6.96 33.92 30.45
C GLU A 278 7.08 34.22 28.96
N MET A 279 6.30 33.57 28.10
CA MET A 279 6.30 33.85 26.68
C MET A 279 5.74 35.24 26.37
N ALA A 280 4.71 35.71 27.10
CA ALA A 280 4.22 37.07 27.00
C ALA A 280 5.24 38.10 27.51
N ASP A 281 6.01 37.78 28.56
CA ASP A 281 7.05 38.65 29.10
C ASP A 281 8.28 38.70 28.18
N VAL A 282 8.65 37.57 27.55
CA VAL A 282 9.68 37.50 26.50
C VAL A 282 9.23 38.24 25.25
N PHE A 283 7.97 38.10 24.84
CA PHE A 283 7.42 38.83 23.70
C PHE A 283 7.31 40.34 23.99
N SER A 284 6.97 40.72 25.22
CA SER A 284 7.01 42.12 25.69
C SER A 284 8.42 42.70 25.76
N ARG A 285 9.43 41.86 26.00
CA ARG A 285 10.85 42.27 26.01
C ARG A 285 11.45 42.31 24.60
N LEU A 286 10.98 41.45 23.68
CA LEU A 286 11.35 41.50 22.27
C LEU A 286 10.65 42.65 21.53
N ALA A 287 9.39 42.93 21.88
CA ALA A 287 8.63 44.08 21.42
C ALA A 287 8.95 45.33 22.26
N GLY A 288 10.25 45.64 22.36
CA GLY A 288 10.76 46.79 23.10
C GLY A 288 10.04 48.11 22.77
N PRO A 289 10.18 49.13 23.63
CA PRO A 289 9.45 50.38 23.57
C PRO A 289 9.89 51.20 22.35
N GLY A 290 9.35 50.89 21.18
CA GLY A 290 9.74 51.53 19.92
C GLY A 290 8.84 51.27 18.72
N SER A 291 7.91 50.32 18.76
CA SER A 291 7.00 50.07 17.64
C SER A 291 5.56 50.41 17.99
N ARG A 292 5.27 51.72 18.00
CA ARG A 292 3.92 52.27 17.86
C ARG A 292 3.81 52.94 16.48
N THR A 293 3.52 52.13 15.49
CA THR A 293 2.91 52.51 14.20
C THR A 293 2.00 51.33 13.87
N GLY A 294 0.70 51.39 14.12
CA GLY A 294 -0.22 52.25 13.36
C GLY A 294 -0.79 51.39 12.23
N GLY A 295 -1.96 50.80 12.47
CA GLY A 295 -2.59 49.87 11.53
C GLY A 295 -3.00 50.50 10.20
N SER A 296 -3.10 49.67 9.17
CA SER A 296 -3.97 49.88 8.01
C SER A 296 -4.23 48.53 7.34
N GLY A 297 -5.48 48.35 6.91
CA GLY A 297 -5.99 47.14 6.25
C GLY A 297 -5.55 46.99 4.79
N PRO A 298 -6.22 46.11 4.04
CA PRO A 298 -5.66 45.37 2.92
C PRO A 298 -5.64 46.17 1.62
N GLY A 299 -4.55 46.05 0.86
CA GLY A 299 -4.40 46.63 -0.47
C GLY A 299 -3.37 45.83 -1.26
N ALA A 300 -3.84 45.22 -2.35
CA ALA A 300 -3.02 44.53 -3.33
C ALA A 300 -2.16 45.51 -4.12
N GLU A 301 -0.91 45.15 -4.41
CA GLU A 301 -0.32 45.25 -5.74
C GLU A 301 1.03 44.53 -5.81
N GLU A 302 1.28 43.97 -6.99
CA GLU A 302 2.35 43.06 -7.38
C GLU A 302 3.76 43.67 -7.26
N THR A 303 4.76 42.81 -7.06
CA THR A 303 6.00 42.80 -7.86
C THR A 303 6.76 41.51 -7.57
N GLY A 304 7.19 40.84 -8.64
CA GLY A 304 7.66 39.46 -8.61
C GLY A 304 9.13 39.27 -8.25
N GLU A 305 9.44 38.07 -7.79
CA GLU A 305 10.47 37.17 -8.33
C GLU A 305 10.34 35.79 -7.65
N PRO A 306 10.90 34.72 -8.25
CA PRO A 306 10.57 33.34 -7.92
C PRO A 306 11.51 32.77 -6.84
N ALA A 307 10.96 31.83 -6.08
CA ALA A 307 11.62 30.73 -5.36
C ALA A 307 11.19 30.68 -3.89
N LEU A 308 10.54 29.59 -3.52
CA LEU A 308 11.13 28.57 -2.65
C LEU A 308 10.28 27.29 -2.82
N PRO A 309 10.87 26.14 -3.18
CA PRO A 309 10.14 24.88 -3.16
C PRO A 309 9.75 24.56 -1.72
N ALA A 310 8.50 24.16 -1.51
CA ALA A 310 8.06 23.60 -0.24
C ALA A 310 8.87 22.32 0.03
N GLU A 311 9.88 22.41 0.90
CA GLU A 311 10.50 21.26 1.53
C GLU A 311 9.40 20.52 2.32
N ILE A 312 8.86 19.47 1.71
CA ILE A 312 8.09 18.47 2.44
C ILE A 312 9.10 17.77 3.34
N ASN A 313 8.99 18.08 4.63
CA ASN A 313 9.75 17.51 5.72
C ASN A 313 9.44 16.00 5.84
N GLN A 314 10.02 15.18 4.96
CA GLN A 314 10.01 13.71 5.05
C GLN A 314 11.11 13.24 6.02
N ALA A 315 10.98 13.64 7.28
CA ALA A 315 11.76 13.09 8.38
C ALA A 315 10.80 12.62 9.47
N ALA A 316 10.04 11.57 9.16
CA ALA A 316 9.37 10.74 10.15
C ALA A 316 9.52 9.28 9.73
N ASN A 317 10.75 8.77 9.87
CA ASN A 317 10.98 7.34 10.02
C ASN A 317 10.23 6.88 11.27
N PRO A 318 9.26 5.96 11.18
CA PRO A 318 8.81 5.25 12.37
C PRO A 318 9.91 4.26 12.77
N MET A 319 10.76 4.65 13.73
CA MET A 319 11.56 3.68 14.48
C MET A 319 10.60 2.79 15.27
N THR A 320 10.20 1.67 14.69
CA THR A 320 9.70 0.54 15.45
C THR A 320 10.89 -0.10 16.14
N GLY A 321 10.95 0.10 17.46
CA GLY A 321 11.91 -0.57 18.33
C GLY A 321 11.79 -2.08 18.22
N MET A 322 12.88 -2.72 17.81
CA MET A 322 13.24 -4.04 18.29
C MET A 322 14.38 -3.85 19.28
N VAL A 323 14.08 -4.02 20.56
CA VAL A 323 15.05 -4.35 21.60
C VAL A 323 14.55 -5.65 22.22
N GLY A 324 15.47 -6.61 22.33
CA GLY A 324 15.23 -7.97 22.84
C GLY A 324 15.04 -8.05 24.34
#